data_AF-A0A926S5F1-F1
#
_entry.id   AF-A0A926S5F1-F1
#
_cell.length_a   1.000
_cell.length_b   1.000
_cell.length_c   1.000
_cell.angle_alpha   90.00
_cell.angle_beta   90.00
_cell.angle_gamma   90.00
#
_symmetry.space_group_name_H-M   'P 1'
#
loop_
_entity.id
_entity.type
_entity.pdbx_description
1 polymer ?
#
loop_
_entity_poly.entity_id
_entity_poly.type
_entity_poly.pdbx_seq_one_letter_code
_entity_poly.pdbx_strand_id
1 'polypeptide(L)'
;MKMLISLSLFLSVAVPLPLQAQTVNLPACAASGASSVFINGRPMLRQSDVANCPEGMFEIVPGFLVEGEPAVRFAAPAENCVAGGSADVLVGGAPAGRAGDAACPPK
;
A
#
# COMPACT_ATOMS: atom_id res chain seq x y z
N MET A 1 -32.07 -53.39 31.73
CA MET A 1 -31.28 -52.15 31.88
C MET A 1 -31.04 -51.56 30.50
N LYS A 2 -31.55 -50.35 30.24
CA LYS A 2 -31.46 -49.61 28.97
C LYS A 2 -30.12 -48.86 28.94
N MET A 3 -29.28 -49.12 27.94
CA MET A 3 -28.01 -48.41 27.74
C MET A 3 -28.18 -47.50 26.51
N LEU A 4 -28.49 -46.24 26.77
CA LEU A 4 -28.53 -45.16 25.78
C LEU A 4 -27.15 -44.51 25.79
N ILE A 5 -26.37 -44.67 24.73
CA ILE A 5 -25.14 -43.89 24.50
C ILE A 5 -25.44 -42.90 23.37
N SER A 6 -25.42 -41.64 23.75
CA SER A 6 -25.71 -40.45 22.95
C SER A 6 -24.65 -40.23 21.87
N LEU A 7 -25.07 -40.12 20.61
CA LEU A 7 -24.22 -39.83 19.46
C LEU A 7 -24.09 -38.30 19.30
N SER A 8 -22.97 -37.73 19.76
CA SER A 8 -22.71 -36.29 19.66
C SER A 8 -22.12 -35.94 18.29
N LEU A 9 -22.96 -35.36 17.42
CA LEU A 9 -22.59 -34.84 16.11
C LEU A 9 -21.88 -33.48 16.27
N PHE A 10 -20.55 -33.43 16.12
CA PHE A 10 -19.80 -32.18 16.09
C PHE A 10 -19.92 -31.53 14.70
N LEU A 11 -20.80 -30.54 14.58
CA LEU A 11 -20.95 -29.71 13.38
C LEU A 11 -19.93 -28.56 13.44
N SER A 12 -18.78 -28.74 12.79
CA SER A 12 -17.74 -27.70 12.68
C SER A 12 -18.20 -26.59 11.72
N VAL A 13 -18.70 -25.49 12.27
CA VAL A 13 -18.96 -24.25 11.52
C VAL A 13 -17.62 -23.58 11.23
N ALA A 14 -17.20 -23.60 9.97
CA ALA A 14 -16.06 -22.81 9.50
C ALA A 14 -16.45 -21.33 9.48
N VAL A 15 -16.00 -20.59 10.50
CA VAL A 15 -16.16 -19.12 10.55
C VAL A 15 -15.16 -18.51 9.55
N PRO A 16 -15.61 -17.77 8.52
CA PRO A 16 -14.69 -17.05 7.64
C PRO A 16 -14.08 -15.89 8.43
N LEU A 17 -12.75 -15.92 8.63
CA LEU A 17 -12.04 -14.78 9.18
C LEU A 17 -12.11 -13.61 8.18
N PRO A 18 -12.49 -12.40 8.61
CA PRO A 18 -12.34 -11.21 7.78
C PRO A 18 -10.85 -10.95 7.58
N LEU A 19 -10.41 -11.01 6.33
CA LEU A 19 -9.07 -10.58 5.92
C LEU A 19 -8.98 -9.07 6.15
N GLN A 20 -8.32 -8.64 7.22
CA GLN A 20 -8.07 -7.23 7.46
C GLN A 20 -7.17 -6.71 6.35
N ALA A 21 -7.72 -5.86 5.48
CA ALA A 21 -6.94 -5.08 4.53
C ALA A 21 -5.94 -4.24 5.36
N GLN A 22 -4.66 -4.58 5.25
CA GLN A 22 -3.60 -3.82 5.90
C GLN A 22 -3.62 -2.42 5.29
N THR A 23 -4.17 -1.45 6.03
CA THR A 23 -4.05 -0.04 5.68
C THR A 23 -2.58 0.32 5.85
N VAL A 24 -1.80 0.14 4.78
CA VAL A 24 -0.46 0.67 4.76
C VAL A 24 -0.62 2.17 4.91
N ASN A 25 -0.23 2.69 6.07
CA ASN A 25 -0.44 4.10 6.42
C ASN A 25 0.46 4.95 5.54
N LEU A 26 -0.05 5.36 4.37
CA LEU A 26 0.58 6.46 3.64
C LEU A 26 0.75 7.62 4.63
N PRO A 27 1.87 8.36 4.57
CA PRO A 27 1.88 9.68 5.17
C PRO A 27 0.65 10.41 4.68
N ALA A 28 -0.12 11.06 5.57
CA ALA A 28 -1.38 11.72 5.22
C ALA A 28 -1.24 12.74 4.08
N CYS A 29 0.00 13.16 3.78
CA CYS A 29 0.34 14.03 2.68
C CYS A 29 0.32 13.36 1.29
N ALA A 30 0.42 12.02 1.23
CA ALA A 30 0.28 11.22 0.04
C ALA A 30 -1.12 10.60 0.07
N ALA A 31 -2.12 11.30 -0.48
CA ALA A 31 -3.52 11.01 -0.21
C ALA A 31 -4.10 9.88 -1.08
N SER A 32 -3.46 9.58 -2.22
CA SER A 32 -3.95 8.64 -3.24
C SER A 32 -2.83 8.09 -4.11
N GLY A 33 -3.21 7.42 -5.20
CA GLY A 33 -2.36 7.08 -6.33
C GLY A 33 -3.16 7.22 -7.64
N ALA A 34 -2.54 6.85 -8.76
CA ALA A 34 -3.15 6.78 -10.08
C ALA A 34 -4.46 5.97 -10.12
N SER A 35 -5.37 6.35 -11.01
CA SER A 35 -6.69 5.70 -11.12
C SER A 35 -6.71 4.50 -12.07
N SER A 36 -5.80 4.47 -13.04
CA SER A 36 -5.75 3.45 -14.10
C SER A 36 -4.45 2.65 -14.14
N VAL A 37 -3.41 3.10 -13.44
CA VAL A 37 -2.08 2.46 -13.46
C VAL A 37 -1.79 1.85 -12.10
N PHE A 38 -1.71 0.52 -12.08
CA PHE A 38 -1.48 -0.27 -10.88
C PHE A 38 -0.20 -1.09 -11.01
N ILE A 39 0.56 -1.15 -9.93
CA ILE A 39 1.73 -2.02 -9.80
C ILE A 39 1.48 -2.90 -8.58
N ASN A 40 1.46 -4.22 -8.77
CA ASN A 40 1.16 -5.19 -7.71
C ASN A 40 -0.16 -4.90 -6.98
N GLY A 41 -1.20 -4.54 -7.72
CA GLY A 41 -2.53 -4.24 -7.18
C GLY A 41 -2.64 -2.92 -6.41
N ARG A 42 -1.57 -2.11 -6.38
CA ARG A 42 -1.57 -0.80 -5.72
C ARG A 42 -1.37 0.31 -6.75
N PRO A 43 -2.07 1.45 -6.60
CA PRO A 43 -2.00 2.50 -7.58
C PRO A 43 -0.61 3.17 -7.56
N MET A 44 -0.07 3.44 -8.74
CA MET A 44 1.24 4.09 -8.89
C MET A 44 1.18 5.56 -8.48
N LEU A 45 2.24 6.11 -7.90
CA LEU A 45 2.25 7.52 -7.46
C LEU A 45 2.57 8.49 -8.60
N ARG A 46 1.78 9.57 -8.67
CA ARG A 46 1.99 10.74 -9.52
C ARG A 46 2.26 11.98 -8.67
N GLN A 47 2.68 13.05 -9.32
CA GLN A 47 2.97 14.31 -8.66
C GLN A 47 1.80 14.88 -7.86
N SER A 48 0.56 14.85 -8.37
CA SER A 48 -0.62 15.32 -7.62
C SER A 48 -0.88 14.52 -6.35
N ASP A 49 -0.54 13.24 -6.34
CA ASP A 49 -0.78 12.36 -5.19
C ASP A 49 0.04 12.76 -3.96
N VAL A 50 1.17 13.46 -4.15
CA VAL A 50 2.10 13.93 -3.10
C VAL A 50 2.13 15.45 -2.96
N ALA A 51 1.16 16.18 -3.52
CA ALA A 51 1.15 17.65 -3.55
C ALA A 51 1.21 18.31 -2.16
N ASN A 52 0.80 17.60 -1.11
CA ASN A 52 0.82 18.09 0.27
C ASN A 52 2.03 17.58 1.07
N CYS A 53 2.94 16.84 0.45
CA CYS A 53 4.11 16.29 1.13
C CYS A 53 5.19 17.35 1.35
N PRO A 54 5.92 17.29 2.48
CA PRO A 54 7.05 18.16 2.70
C PRO A 54 8.05 18.05 1.55
N GLU A 55 8.73 19.16 1.25
CA GLU A 55 9.83 19.16 0.29
C GLU A 55 10.90 18.13 0.68
N GLY A 56 11.50 17.47 -0.31
CA GLY A 56 12.51 16.45 -0.10
C GLY A 56 11.98 15.06 0.29
N MET A 57 10.68 14.91 0.59
CA MET A 57 10.10 13.58 0.86
C MET A 57 9.98 12.69 -0.38
N PHE A 58 9.87 13.30 -1.54
CA PHE A 58 9.67 12.62 -2.80
C PHE A 58 10.60 13.20 -3.86
N GLU A 59 10.85 12.41 -4.89
CA GLU A 59 11.54 12.82 -6.09
C GLU A 59 10.67 12.56 -7.31
N ILE A 60 10.77 13.45 -8.30
CA ILE A 60 10.18 13.25 -9.62
C ILE A 60 11.06 12.28 -10.39
N VAL A 61 10.45 11.29 -11.04
CA VAL A 61 11.16 10.35 -11.89
C VAL A 61 11.31 10.94 -13.30
N PRO A 62 12.53 11.25 -13.78
CA PRO A 62 12.71 11.99 -15.02
C PRO A 62 12.19 11.24 -16.25
N GLY A 63 11.31 11.90 -17.03
CA GLY A 63 10.81 11.38 -18.31
C GLY A 63 9.71 10.32 -18.20
N PHE A 64 9.26 9.98 -16.99
CA PHE A 64 8.17 9.03 -16.78
C PHE A 64 6.90 9.77 -16.38
N LEU A 65 5.83 9.54 -17.14
CA LEU A 65 4.52 10.09 -16.86
C LEU A 65 3.53 8.97 -16.59
N VAL A 66 2.63 9.20 -15.63
CA VAL A 66 1.51 8.32 -15.29
C VAL A 66 0.27 9.19 -15.34
N GLU A 67 -0.66 8.83 -16.22
CA GLU A 67 -1.89 9.62 -16.46
C GLU A 67 -1.64 11.08 -16.86
N GLY A 68 -0.53 11.33 -17.57
CA GLY A 68 -0.16 12.68 -18.02
C GLY A 68 0.55 13.53 -16.97
N GLU A 69 0.78 12.99 -15.77
CA GLU A 69 1.49 13.67 -14.69
C GLU A 69 2.85 13.01 -14.45
N PRO A 70 3.87 13.74 -13.97
CA PRO A 70 5.15 13.13 -13.63
C PRO A 70 5.00 12.03 -12.58
N ALA A 71 5.63 10.89 -12.82
CA ALA A 71 5.75 9.83 -11.83
C ALA A 71 6.63 10.30 -10.67
N VAL A 72 6.32 9.84 -9.46
CA VAL A 72 7.11 10.15 -8.27
C VAL A 72 7.44 8.90 -7.48
N ARG A 73 8.48 8.99 -6.64
CA ARG A 73 8.76 8.01 -5.60
C ARG A 73 9.22 8.71 -4.33
N PHE A 74 9.15 8.03 -3.19
CA PHE A 74 9.70 8.56 -1.94
C PHE A 74 11.22 8.51 -1.97
N ALA A 75 11.88 9.65 -1.71
CA ALA A 75 13.34 9.79 -1.76
C ALA A 75 13.97 9.59 -0.38
N ALA A 76 13.37 10.24 0.63
CA ALA A 76 13.64 10.01 2.04
C ALA A 76 12.32 10.19 2.80
N PRO A 77 11.90 9.22 3.62
CA PRO A 77 10.73 9.40 4.44
C PRO A 77 11.01 10.50 5.49
N ALA A 78 10.02 11.31 5.88
CA ALA A 78 10.15 12.29 6.96
C ALA A 78 10.70 11.63 8.25
N GLU A 79 11.17 12.42 9.21
CA GLU A 79 11.74 11.90 10.45
C GLU A 79 10.82 10.82 11.09
N ASN A 80 11.38 9.65 11.37
CA ASN A 80 10.69 8.45 11.86
C ASN A 80 9.73 7.73 10.89
N CYS A 81 9.66 8.13 9.62
CA CYS A 81 8.95 7.38 8.60
C CYS A 81 9.89 6.36 7.92
N VAL A 82 9.33 5.30 7.34
CA VAL A 82 10.05 4.36 6.45
C VAL A 82 9.43 4.44 5.05
N ALA A 83 10.25 4.36 4.01
CA ALA A 83 9.78 4.34 2.62
C ALA A 83 10.55 3.33 1.76
N GLY A 84 9.88 2.86 0.72
CA GLY A 84 10.43 1.95 -0.28
C GLY A 84 9.71 2.08 -1.62
N GLY A 85 9.55 0.95 -2.31
CA GLY A 85 8.90 0.88 -3.62
C GLY A 85 8.49 -0.56 -3.96
N SER A 86 8.16 -0.79 -5.22
CA SER A 86 7.95 -2.16 -5.74
C SER A 86 9.22 -3.01 -5.61
N ALA A 87 9.04 -4.28 -5.24
CA ALA A 87 10.15 -5.22 -5.09
C ALA A 87 10.71 -5.73 -6.44
N ASP A 88 9.93 -5.58 -7.50
CA ASP A 88 10.08 -6.29 -8.78
C ASP A 88 9.88 -5.40 -10.01
N VAL A 89 9.30 -4.20 -9.83
CA VAL A 89 9.06 -3.25 -10.91
C VAL A 89 9.90 -2.02 -10.69
N LEU A 90 10.71 -1.69 -11.69
CA LEU A 90 11.55 -0.49 -11.72
C LEU A 90 10.99 0.55 -12.66
N VAL A 91 11.11 1.82 -12.28
CA VAL A 91 10.79 2.99 -13.12
C VAL A 91 11.97 3.94 -12.99
N GLY A 92 12.57 4.35 -14.12
CA GLY A 92 13.79 5.18 -14.09
C GLY A 92 14.95 4.53 -13.31
N GLY A 93 15.08 3.19 -13.38
CA GLY A 93 16.20 2.46 -12.76
C GLY A 93 16.10 2.18 -11.26
N ALA A 94 15.06 2.67 -10.58
CA ALA A 94 14.82 2.44 -9.15
C ALA A 94 13.40 1.88 -8.91
N PRO A 95 13.14 1.26 -7.74
CA PRO A 95 11.82 0.75 -7.37
C PRO A 95 10.69 1.72 -7.68
N ALA A 96 9.62 1.23 -8.30
CA ALA A 96 8.47 2.03 -8.64
C ALA A 96 7.69 2.44 -7.38
N GLY A 97 7.36 3.72 -7.24
CA GLY A 97 6.58 4.24 -6.10
C GLY A 97 5.08 3.97 -6.26
N ARG A 98 4.46 3.43 -5.22
CA ARG A 98 3.02 3.12 -5.15
C ARG A 98 2.41 3.66 -3.89
N ALA A 99 1.10 3.90 -3.91
CA ALA A 99 0.35 4.38 -2.76
C ALA A 99 0.48 3.38 -1.60
N GLY A 100 1.19 3.78 -0.54
CA GLY A 100 1.49 2.95 0.65
C GLY A 100 2.93 2.49 0.71
N ASP A 101 3.81 2.91 -0.19
CA ASP A 101 5.22 2.53 -0.11
C ASP A 101 5.97 3.33 0.97
N ALA A 102 5.30 4.27 1.63
CA ALA A 102 5.76 4.92 2.85
C ALA A 102 4.83 4.59 4.02
N ALA A 103 5.42 4.35 5.19
CA ALA A 103 4.74 4.19 6.47
C ALA A 103 5.32 5.17 7.49
N CYS A 104 4.45 5.98 8.07
CA CYS A 104 4.81 6.98 9.07
C CYS A 104 4.15 6.68 10.42
N PRO A 105 4.77 7.06 11.55
CA PRO A 105 4.12 7.01 12.84
C PRO A 105 2.88 7.93 12.84
N PRO A 106 1.82 7.56 13.58
CA PRO A 106 0.67 8.44 13.78
C PRO A 106 1.12 9.74 14.44
N LYS A 107 0.58 10.87 13.98
CA LYS A 107 0.77 12.18 14.62
C LYS A 107 -0.15 12.36 15.81
#